data_AF-A0A212F5S9-F1
#
_entry.id   AF-A0A212F5S9-F1
#
_cell.length_a   1.000
_cell.length_b   1.000
_cell.length_c   1.000
_cell.angle_alpha   90.00
_cell.angle_beta   90.00
_cell.angle_gamma   90.00
#
_symmetry.space_group_name_H-M   'P 1'
#
loop_
_entity.id
_entity.type
_entity.pdbx_description
1 polymer ?
#
loop_
_entity_poly.entity_id
_entity_poly.type
_entity_poly.pdbx_seq_one_letter_code
_entity_poly.pdbx_strand_id
1 'polypeptide(L)' 'INNKEWCKKGRKGGHCSMKCEDLLNEDLADDVRCAKRIYDRVGFKAWPASYAYCKEKSLPDLSKC' A
#
# COMPACT_ATOMS: atom_id res chain seq x y z
N ILE A 1 -3.98 1.64 1.89
CA ILE A 1 -3.95 0.34 2.63
C ILE A 1 -5.23 0.27 3.47
N ASN A 2 -6.02 -0.81 3.42
CA ASN A 2 -7.34 -0.85 4.08
C ASN A 2 -7.29 -1.48 5.49
N ASN A 3 -8.15 -1.00 6.39
CA ASN A 3 -8.26 -1.46 7.79
C ASN A 3 -9.08 -2.76 7.99
N LYS A 4 -9.68 -3.26 6.92
CA LYS A 4 -10.40 -4.54 6.94
C LYS A 4 -9.41 -5.70 6.97
N GLU A 5 -8.36 -5.63 6.16
CA GLU A 5 -7.42 -6.72 5.91
C GLU A 5 -5.99 -6.44 6.37
N TRP A 6 -5.48 -5.23 6.20
CA TRP A 6 -4.03 -4.98 6.25
C TRP A 6 -3.56 -4.35 7.56
N CYS A 7 -4.33 -3.41 8.12
CA CYS A 7 -4.09 -2.78 9.43
C CYS A 7 -5.32 -2.90 10.34
N LYS A 8 -5.21 -2.53 11.62
CA LYS A 8 -6.38 -2.38 12.53
C LYS A 8 -6.39 -1.01 13.21
N LYS A 9 -7.57 -0.41 13.34
CA LYS A 9 -7.75 0.88 14.02
C LYS A 9 -7.59 0.69 15.54
N GLY A 10 -6.83 1.57 16.18
CA GLY A 10 -6.63 1.62 17.65
C GLY A 10 -5.76 0.49 18.24
N ARG A 11 -5.48 -0.59 17.50
CA ARG A 11 -4.66 -1.72 17.96
C ARG A 11 -3.90 -2.36 16.81
N LYS A 12 -2.80 -3.04 17.11
CA LYS A 12 -2.05 -3.81 16.11
C LYS A 12 -2.90 -4.96 15.57
N GLY A 13 -2.86 -5.17 14.26
CA GLY A 13 -3.52 -6.31 13.62
C GLY A 13 -3.52 -6.23 12.10
N GLY A 14 -4.31 -7.10 11.46
CA GLY A 14 -4.29 -7.27 10.01
C GLY A 14 -3.02 -7.97 9.53
N HIS A 15 -2.88 -8.13 8.21
CA HIS A 15 -1.74 -8.83 7.62
C HIS A 15 -0.41 -8.08 7.75
N CYS A 16 -0.41 -6.78 8.07
CA CYS A 16 0.80 -6.02 8.36
C CYS A 16 1.09 -5.90 9.87
N SER A 17 0.26 -6.50 10.73
CA SER A 17 0.48 -6.55 12.19
C SER A 17 0.70 -5.18 12.84
N MET A 18 0.01 -4.15 12.36
CA MET A 18 0.23 -2.74 12.73
C MET A 18 -1.08 -2.01 13.01
N LYS A 19 -0.97 -0.85 13.66
CA LYS A 19 -2.10 0.06 13.80
C LYS A 19 -2.31 0.79 12.48
N CYS A 20 -3.54 1.14 12.13
CA CYS A 20 -3.78 1.97 10.94
C CYS A 20 -3.26 3.40 11.14
N GLU A 21 -3.16 3.83 12.39
CA GLU A 21 -2.59 5.12 12.77
C GLU A 21 -1.08 5.20 12.49
N ASP A 22 -0.38 4.06 12.44
CA ASP A 22 1.04 4.02 12.08
C ASP A 22 1.23 4.46 10.60
N LEU A 23 0.24 4.20 9.73
CA LEU A 23 0.25 4.57 8.29
C LEU A 23 -0.18 6.02 7.98
N LEU A 24 -0.34 6.87 9.00
CA LEU A 24 -0.84 8.24 8.86
C LEU A 24 0.19 9.29 9.30
N ASN A 25 1.42 8.88 9.58
CA ASN A 25 2.50 9.77 9.99
C ASN A 25 3.37 10.16 8.77
N GLU A 26 4.44 10.93 9.01
CA GLU A 26 5.35 11.40 7.95
C GLU A 26 6.43 10.37 7.56
N ASP A 27 6.71 9.38 8.41
CA ASP A 27 7.63 8.28 8.14
C ASP A 27 6.94 7.18 7.33
N LEU A 28 7.20 7.17 6.03
CA LEU A 28 6.62 6.20 5.10
C LEU A 28 7.26 4.80 5.17
N ALA A 29 8.23 4.55 6.06
CA ALA A 29 8.96 3.30 6.06
C ALA A 29 8.06 2.08 6.33
N ASP A 30 7.04 2.22 7.19
CA ASP A 30 6.07 1.17 7.47
C ASP A 30 4.99 1.04 6.38
N ASP A 31 4.56 2.16 5.77
CA ASP A 31 3.73 2.16 4.56
C ASP A 31 4.36 1.34 3.44
N VAL A 32 5.63 1.62 3.11
CA VAL A 32 6.35 0.93 2.04
C VAL A 32 6.48 -0.55 2.33
N ARG A 33 6.77 -0.93 3.59
CA ARG A 33 6.83 -2.34 4.01
C ARG A 33 5.49 -3.05 3.83
N CYS A 34 4.40 -2.42 4.26
CA CYS A 34 3.07 -3.00 4.15
C CYS A 34 2.61 -3.07 2.68
N ALA A 35 2.86 -2.03 1.89
CA ALA A 35 2.54 -2.00 0.46
C ALA A 35 3.29 -3.09 -0.33
N LYS A 36 4.58 -3.31 -0.05
CA LYS A 36 5.34 -4.44 -0.62
C LYS A 36 4.69 -5.78 -0.28
N ARG A 37 4.33 -5.99 0.98
CA ARG A 37 3.64 -7.22 1.40
C ARG A 37 2.29 -7.44 0.70
N ILE A 38 1.55 -6.36 0.44
CA ILE A 38 0.30 -6.43 -0.34
C ILE A 38 0.60 -6.86 -1.77
N TYR A 39 1.61 -6.23 -2.39
CA TYR A 39 2.05 -6.55 -3.74
C TYR A 39 2.51 -8.01 -3.87
N ASP A 40 3.29 -8.52 -2.93
CA ASP A 40 3.75 -9.91 -2.94
C ASP A 40 2.59 -10.93 -2.88
N ARG A 41 1.45 -10.55 -2.29
CA ARG A 41 0.28 -11.43 -2.13
C ARG A 41 -0.76 -11.29 -3.25
N VAL A 42 -1.03 -10.06 -3.68
CA VAL A 42 -2.18 -9.73 -4.54
C VAL A 42 -1.74 -9.04 -5.83
N GLY A 43 -0.51 -8.53 -5.87
CA GLY A 43 -0.01 -7.65 -6.91
C GLY A 43 -0.73 -6.29 -6.91
N PHE A 44 -0.58 -5.56 -8.01
CA PHE A 44 -1.24 -4.25 -8.17
C PHE A 44 -2.78 -4.32 -8.17
N LYS A 45 -3.38 -5.51 -8.31
CA LYS A 45 -4.84 -5.69 -8.25
C LYS A 45 -5.44 -5.32 -6.89
N ALA A 46 -4.63 -5.21 -5.83
CA ALA A 46 -5.07 -4.70 -4.53
C ALA A 46 -5.51 -3.22 -4.55
N TRP A 47 -5.14 -2.47 -5.59
CA TRP A 47 -5.56 -1.09 -5.82
C TRP A 47 -6.25 -0.94 -7.18
N PRO A 48 -7.51 -1.38 -7.34
CA PRO A 48 -8.16 -1.50 -8.65
C PRO A 48 -8.21 -0.19 -9.44
N ALA A 49 -8.51 0.93 -8.78
CA ALA A 49 -8.59 2.24 -9.44
C ALA A 49 -7.22 2.70 -9.98
N SER A 50 -6.18 2.64 -9.13
CA SER A 50 -4.81 2.98 -9.54
C SER A 50 -4.28 2.01 -10.60
N TYR A 51 -4.57 0.71 -10.45
CA TYR A 51 -4.15 -0.30 -11.42
C TYR A 51 -4.79 -0.09 -12.79
N ALA A 52 -6.11 0.18 -12.84
CA ALA A 52 -6.80 0.51 -14.09
C ALA A 52 -6.23 1.79 -14.73
N TYR A 53 -5.99 2.82 -13.92
CA TYR A 53 -5.41 4.07 -14.41
C TYR A 53 -3.99 3.89 -14.98
N CYS A 54 -3.15 3.11 -14.31
CA CYS A 54 -1.73 2.97 -14.67
C CYS A 54 -1.48 1.93 -15.77
N LYS A 55 -2.26 0.85 -15.85
CA LYS A 55 -1.97 -0.29 -16.74
C LYS A 55 -2.09 0.08 -18.23
N GLU A 56 -3.04 0.93 -18.58
CA GLU A 56 -3.37 1.24 -19.98
C GLU A 56 -2.62 2.47 -20.52
N LYS A 57 -1.68 3.02 -19.73
CA LYS A 57 -0.98 4.25 -20.07
C LYS A 57 0.52 4.02 -20.20
N SER A 58 1.14 4.73 -21.14
CA SER A 58 2.59 4.96 -21.08
C SER A 58 2.86 5.84 -19.86
N LEU A 59 3.49 5.26 -18.84
CA LEU A 59 3.88 6.01 -17.66
C LEU A 59 5.08 6.91 -18.01
N PRO A 60 5.22 8.08 -17.35
CA PRO A 60 6.39 8.93 -17.53
C PRO A 60 7.65 8.19 -17.11
N ASP A 61 8.76 8.48 -17.79
CA ASP A 61 10.06 7.98 -17.38
C ASP A 61 10.53 8.69 -16.11
N LEU A 62 10.76 7.90 -15.07
CA LEU A 62 11.23 8.37 -13.76
C LEU A 62 12.77 8.25 -13.62
N SER A 63 13.50 7.86 -14.68
CA SER A 63 14.97 7.74 -14.65
C SER A 63 15.71 9.03 -14.32
N LYS A 64 15.04 10.18 -14.44
CA LYS A 64 15.59 11.52 -14.20
C LYS A 64 15.25 12.08 -12.81
N CYS A 65 14.55 11.31 -11.98
CA CYS A 65 14.19 11.70 -10.61
C CYS A 65 15.36 11.57 -9.63
#